data_AF-A0A2X2C074-F1
#
_entry.id   AF-A0A2X2C074-F1
#
_cell.length_a   1.000
_cell.length_b   1.000
_cell.length_c   1.000
_cell.angle_alpha   90.00
_cell.angle_beta   90.00
_cell.angle_gamma   90.00
#
_symmetry.space_group_name_H-M   'P 1'
#
loop_
_entity.id
_entity.type
_entity.pdbx_description
1 polymer ?
#
loop_
_entity_poly.entity_id
_entity_poly.type
_entity_poly.pdbx_seq_one_letter_code
_entity_poly.pdbx_strand_id
1 'polypeptide(L)'
;MFFFLSDGVFQLLENQQPEGVLSRHHAATFKVLPLYDVTNVYISQEDLAHRGLSSQTMFILDAKVITAQEIAQKLSHYDVVLRF
;
A
#
# COMPACT_ATOMS: atom_id res chain seq x y z
N MET A 1 8.85 4.08 -5.94
CA MET A 1 7.78 4.43 -4.98
C MET A 1 6.60 3.53 -5.21
N PHE A 2 5.73 3.41 -4.22
CA PHE A 2 4.53 2.56 -4.32
C PHE A 2 3.30 3.34 -3.91
N PHE A 3 2.24 3.18 -4.70
CA PHE A 3 0.91 3.69 -4.41
C PHE A 3 -0.03 2.51 -4.27
N PHE A 4 -0.65 2.37 -3.10
CA PHE A 4 -1.64 1.35 -2.80
C PHE A 4 -3.02 1.99 -2.89
N LEU A 5 -3.73 1.65 -3.97
CA LEU A 5 -5.02 2.22 -4.35
C LEU A 5 -6.05 1.09 -4.52
N SER A 6 -7.33 1.43 -4.41
CA SER A 6 -8.44 0.49 -4.53
C SER A 6 -8.22 -0.72 -3.60
N ASP A 7 -8.39 -1.96 -4.08
CA ASP A 7 -8.16 -3.15 -3.24
C ASP A 7 -6.68 -3.38 -2.92
N GLY A 8 -5.77 -2.66 -3.57
CA GLY A 8 -4.35 -2.66 -3.23
C GLY A 8 -4.09 -2.25 -1.79
N VAL A 9 -4.96 -1.47 -1.14
CA VAL A 9 -4.80 -1.08 0.27
C VAL A 9 -4.75 -2.29 1.22
N PHE A 10 -5.36 -3.42 0.83
CA PHE A 10 -5.34 -4.64 1.64
C PHE A 10 -3.97 -5.33 1.64
N GLN A 11 -3.13 -5.10 0.63
CA GLN A 11 -1.83 -5.76 0.52
C GLN A 11 -0.89 -5.40 1.67
N LEU A 12 -1.10 -4.24 2.30
CA LEU A 12 -0.28 -3.76 3.40
C LEU A 12 -0.82 -4.11 4.79
N LEU A 13 -1.97 -4.77 4.91
CA LEU A 13 -2.50 -5.13 6.23
C LEU A 13 -1.55 -6.07 6.99
N GLU A 14 -1.35 -5.81 8.28
CA GLU A 14 -0.62 -6.73 9.15
C GLU A 14 -1.39 -8.03 9.41
N ASN A 15 -0.66 -9.05 9.88
CA ASN A 15 -1.20 -10.32 10.39
C ASN A 15 -2.01 -11.15 9.37
N GLN A 16 -1.76 -10.97 8.08
CA GLN A 16 -2.32 -11.86 7.04
C GLN A 16 -1.79 -13.30 7.20
N GLN A 17 -2.68 -14.29 7.06
CA GLN A 17 -2.38 -15.73 7.14
C GLN A 17 -2.91 -16.46 5.87
N PRO A 18 -2.29 -16.22 4.70
CA PRO A 18 -2.72 -16.82 3.43
C PRO A 18 -2.49 -18.34 3.35
N GLU A 19 -1.75 -18.94 4.28
CA GLU A 19 -1.46 -20.38 4.33
C GLU A 19 -2.74 -21.21 4.42
N GLY A 20 -3.76 -20.70 5.11
CA GLY A 20 -5.07 -21.36 5.23
C GLY A 20 -5.80 -21.55 3.89
N VAL A 21 -5.41 -20.80 2.86
CA VAL A 21 -5.94 -20.92 1.49
C VAL A 21 -4.87 -21.36 0.48
N LEU A 22 -3.75 -21.92 0.96
CA LEU A 22 -2.63 -22.39 0.15
C LEU A 22 -2.01 -21.31 -0.76
N SER A 23 -2.15 -20.05 -0.37
CA SER A 23 -1.60 -18.92 -1.10
C SER A 23 -0.25 -18.49 -0.52
N ARG A 24 0.59 -17.87 -1.34
CA ARG A 24 1.92 -17.41 -0.94
C ARG A 24 1.82 -16.16 -0.06
N HIS A 25 2.66 -16.10 0.97
CA HIS A 25 2.76 -14.93 1.85
C HIS A 25 3.52 -13.77 1.19
N HIS A 26 2.82 -12.99 0.36
CA HIS A 26 3.42 -11.86 -0.37
C HIS A 26 3.79 -10.67 0.54
N ALA A 27 3.07 -10.49 1.65
CA ALA A 27 3.32 -9.44 2.64
C ALA A 27 4.75 -9.48 3.22
N ALA A 28 5.34 -10.67 3.39
CA ALA A 28 6.73 -10.79 3.81
C ALA A 28 7.74 -10.14 2.86
N THR A 29 7.45 -10.11 1.55
CA THR A 29 8.34 -9.52 0.54
C THR A 29 8.36 -7.99 0.65
N PHE A 30 7.20 -7.39 0.96
CA PHE A 30 7.10 -5.94 1.12
C PHE A 30 7.98 -5.42 2.26
N LYS A 31 8.15 -6.18 3.36
CA LYS A 31 9.02 -5.80 4.49
C LYS A 31 10.50 -5.63 4.12
N VAL A 32 10.93 -6.14 2.98
CA VAL A 32 12.31 -6.01 2.49
C VAL A 32 12.50 -4.69 1.73
N LEU A 33 11.43 -4.03 1.26
CA LEU A 33 11.50 -2.79 0.47
C LEU A 33 12.30 -1.66 1.14
N PRO A 34 12.17 -1.40 2.46
CA PRO A 34 12.98 -0.38 3.12
C PRO A 34 14.49 -0.66 3.06
N LEU A 35 14.91 -1.93 2.94
CA LEU A 35 16.33 -2.30 2.80
C LEU A 35 16.91 -1.93 1.43
N TYR A 36 16.05 -1.62 0.46
CA TYR A 36 16.43 -1.17 -0.89
C TYR A 36 16.13 0.32 -1.10
N ASP A 37 16.11 1.11 -0.03
CA ASP A 37 15.81 2.55 -0.03
C ASP A 37 14.43 2.92 -0.60
N VAL A 38 13.50 1.96 -0.67
CA VAL A 38 12.12 2.22 -1.05
C VAL A 38 11.34 2.65 0.19
N THR A 39 11.36 3.95 0.46
CA THR A 39 10.70 4.57 1.63
C THR A 39 9.43 5.34 1.28
N ASN A 40 9.25 5.70 0.00
CA ASN A 40 8.07 6.43 -0.46
C ASN A 40 6.93 5.47 -0.78
N VAL A 41 6.14 5.15 0.24
CA VAL A 41 4.94 4.33 0.18
C VAL A 41 3.72 5.18 0.54
N TYR A 42 2.70 5.15 -0.32
CA TYR A 42 1.48 5.94 -0.17
C TYR A 42 0.24 5.05 -0.24
N ILE A 43 -0.79 5.38 0.55
CA ILE A 43 -2.09 4.71 0.56
C ILE A 43 -3.20 5.75 0.37
N SER A 44 -4.22 5.44 -0.44
CA SER A 44 -5.40 6.33 -0.57
C SER A 44 -6.26 6.33 0.69
N GLN A 45 -6.52 7.51 1.22
CA GLN A 45 -7.41 7.73 2.35
C GLN A 45 -8.87 7.32 2.04
N GLU A 46 -9.36 7.69 0.87
CA GLU A 46 -10.73 7.43 0.42
C GLU A 46 -10.96 5.93 0.23
N ASP A 47 -9.99 5.22 -0.36
CA ASP A 47 -10.07 3.78 -0.54
C ASP A 47 -10.02 3.01 0.78
N LEU A 48 -9.24 3.48 1.77
CA LEU A 48 -9.27 2.93 3.13
C LEU A 48 -10.66 3.12 3.74
N ALA A 49 -11.20 4.34 3.70
CA ALA A 49 -12.49 4.67 4.29
C ALA A 49 -13.64 3.84 3.68
N HIS A 50 -13.66 3.68 2.36
CA HIS A 50 -14.65 2.84 1.66
C HIS A 50 -14.59 1.36 2.06
N ARG A 51 -13.44 0.89 2.56
CA ARG A 51 -13.21 -0.48 3.01
C ARG A 51 -13.32 -0.64 4.53
N GLY A 52 -13.73 0.40 5.24
CA GLY A 52 -13.84 0.39 6.70
C GLY A 52 -12.48 0.40 7.42
N LEU A 53 -11.41 0.76 6.71
CA LEU A 53 -10.07 0.93 7.26
C LEU A 53 -9.80 2.40 7.57
N SER A 54 -8.78 2.67 8.38
CA SER A 54 -8.41 4.04 8.74
C SER A 54 -6.89 4.20 8.81
N SER A 55 -6.43 5.42 9.06
CA SER A 55 -5.01 5.69 9.32
C SER A 55 -4.48 5.02 10.59
N GLN A 56 -5.36 4.50 11.45
CA GLN A 56 -5.00 3.74 12.65
C GLN A 56 -4.83 2.23 12.36
N THR A 57 -5.19 1.78 11.15
CA THR A 57 -4.95 0.41 10.73
C THR A 57 -3.45 0.12 10.73
N MET A 58 -3.07 -1.02 11.31
CA MET A 58 -1.67 -1.45 11.33
C MET A 58 -1.27 -1.95 9.94
N PHE A 59 -0.21 -1.36 9.40
CA PHE A 59 0.37 -1.71 8.11
C PHE A 59 1.77 -2.31 8.27
N ILE A 60 2.13 -3.26 7.42
CA ILE A 60 3.44 -3.93 7.40
C ILE A 60 4.60 -3.00 6.99
N LEU A 61 4.29 -1.80 6.47
CA LEU A 61 5.23 -0.77 6.03
C LEU A 61 4.79 0.58 6.60
N ASP A 62 5.77 1.45 6.83
CA ASP A 62 5.52 2.87 7.12
C ASP A 62 4.99 3.57 5.87
N ALA A 63 3.65 3.59 5.76
CA ALA A 63 2.94 4.08 4.60
C ALA A 63 2.18 5.36 4.94
N LYS A 64 2.34 6.37 4.09
CA LYS A 64 1.67 7.67 4.26
C LYS A 64 0.28 7.60 3.65
N VAL A 65 -0.74 7.76 4.50
CA VAL A 65 -2.13 7.92 4.04
C VAL A 65 -2.29 9.32 3.48
N ILE A 66 -2.69 9.42 2.22
CA ILE A 66 -2.86 10.67 1.48
C ILE A 66 -4.18 10.68 0.71
N THR A 67 -4.67 11.87 0.38
CA THR A 67 -5.92 12.08 -0.37
C THR A 67 -5.78 11.70 -1.84
N ALA A 68 -6.91 11.46 -2.50
CA ALA A 68 -6.97 11.22 -3.94
C ALA A 68 -6.35 12.39 -4.74
N GLN A 69 -6.51 13.62 -4.26
CA GLN A 69 -5.90 14.79 -4.88
C GLN A 69 -4.37 14.76 -4.79
N GLU A 70 -3.80 14.44 -3.63
CA GLU A 70 -2.35 14.32 -3.44
C GLU A 70 -1.77 13.16 -4.27
N ILE A 71 -2.52 12.06 -4.42
CA ILE A 71 -2.14 10.94 -5.29
C ILE A 71 -2.05 11.43 -6.74
N ALA A 72 -3.09 12.11 -7.24
CA ALA A 72 -3.10 12.63 -8.60
C ALA A 72 -1.94 13.61 -8.85
N GLN A 73 -1.69 14.52 -7.90
CA GLN A 73 -0.56 15.43 -7.95
C GLN A 73 0.78 14.70 -7.94
N LYS A 74 0.98 13.68 -7.09
CA LYS A 74 2.25 12.93 -7.09
C LYS A 74 2.43 12.15 -8.38
N LEU A 75 1.39 11.46 -8.84
CA LEU A 75 1.44 10.69 -10.09
C LEU A 75 1.79 11.55 -11.30
N SER A 76 1.38 12.82 -11.35
CA SER A 76 1.71 13.72 -12.45
C SER A 76 3.20 14.08 -12.54
N HIS A 77 4.00 13.82 -11.50
CA HIS A 77 5.45 14.06 -11.50
C HIS A 77 6.26 12.86 -12.02
N TYR A 78 5.60 11.78 -12.44
CA TYR A 78 6.28 10.58 -12.94
C TYR A 78 6.03 10.35 -14.42
N ASP A 79 7.11 10.07 -15.14
CA ASP A 79 7.07 9.81 -16.58
C ASP A 79 6.48 8.43 -16.92
N VAL A 80 6.61 7.46 -15.99
CA VAL A 80 6.18 6.07 -16.18
C VAL A 80 5.45 5.57 -14.95
N VAL A 81 4.27 4.98 -15.15
CA VAL A 81 3.47 4.33 -14.10
C VAL A 81 3.23 2.88 -14.50
N LEU A 82 3.65 1.97 -13.63
CA LEU A 82 3.35 0.54 -13.75
C LEU A 82 2.21 0.19 -12.79
N ARG A 83 1.19 -0.52 -13.28
CA ARG A 83 0.03 -0.96 -12.50
C ARG A 83 -0.06 -2.47 -12.51
N PHE A 84 -0.34 -3.05 -11.33
CA PHE A 84 -0.40 -4.49 -11.09
C PHE A 84 -1.73 -4.83 -10.41
#